data_AF-A0A3N9XG11-F1
#
_entry.id   AF-A0A3N9XG11-F1
#
_cell.length_a   1.000
_cell.length_b   1.000
_cell.length_c   1.000
_cell.angle_alpha   90.00
_cell.angle_beta   90.00
_cell.angle_gamma   90.00
#
_symmetry.space_group_name_H-M   'P 1'
#
loop_
_entity.id
_entity.type
_entity.pdbx_description
1 polymer ?
#
loop_
_entity_poly.entity_id
_entity_poly.type
_entity_poly.pdbx_seq_one_letter_code
_entity_poly.pdbx_strand_id
1 'polypeptide(L)'
;MTLKWLAVVVATVSVTLWATGNTVTLAVDGGQLPLLVNLFALVTAGTAVVLAVVAELHERLNNRISALTEFLVARLTEIENHTGDRNTGFVEGYLLSHGQEAAVVPFGRRGRGAAER
;
A
#
# COMPACT_ATOMS: atom_id res chain seq x y z
N MET A 1 -9.05 -6.67 -9.42
CA MET A 1 -9.09 -7.87 -10.31
C MET A 1 -10.25 -7.89 -11.34
N THR A 2 -11.53 -7.84 -10.95
CA THR A 2 -12.67 -8.04 -11.88
C THR A 2 -12.72 -7.06 -13.05
N LEU A 3 -12.45 -5.78 -12.80
CA LEU A 3 -12.50 -4.72 -13.81
C LEU A 3 -11.43 -4.89 -14.91
N LYS A 4 -10.22 -5.31 -14.55
CA LYS A 4 -9.14 -5.62 -15.50
C LYS A 4 -9.56 -6.75 -16.45
N TRP A 5 -10.03 -7.86 -15.90
CA TRP A 5 -10.43 -9.02 -16.69
C TRP A 5 -11.64 -8.74 -17.56
N LEU A 6 -12.62 -7.98 -17.06
CA LEU A 6 -13.77 -7.54 -17.84
C LEU A 6 -13.32 -6.68 -19.04
N ALA A 7 -12.42 -5.72 -18.81
CA ALA A 7 -11.88 -4.89 -19.87
C ALA A 7 -11.08 -5.71 -20.91
N VAL A 8 -10.26 -6.66 -20.49
CA VAL A 8 -9.56 -7.58 -21.39
C VAL A 8 -10.55 -8.39 -22.23
N VAL A 9 -11.60 -8.95 -21.62
CA VAL A 9 -12.63 -9.73 -22.31
C VAL A 9 -13.37 -8.87 -23.34
N VAL A 10 -13.76 -7.65 -22.98
CA VAL A 10 -14.43 -6.72 -23.90
C VAL A 10 -13.54 -6.38 -25.10
N ALA A 11 -12.24 -6.17 -24.86
CA ALA A 11 -11.28 -5.93 -25.94
C ALA A 11 -11.15 -7.15 -26.85
N THR A 12 -11.01 -8.36 -26.29
CA THR A 12 -10.90 -9.59 -27.09
C THR A 12 -12.14 -9.82 -27.93
N VAL A 13 -13.33 -9.76 -27.31
CA VAL A 13 -14.60 -9.98 -28.00
C VAL A 13 -14.81 -8.95 -29.12
N SER A 14 -14.48 -7.68 -28.88
CA SER A 14 -14.61 -6.62 -29.90
C SER A 14 -13.70 -6.85 -31.10
N VAL A 15 -12.44 -7.24 -30.87
CA VAL A 15 -11.49 -7.56 -31.95
C VAL A 15 -11.92 -8.80 -32.72
N THR A 16 -12.38 -9.85 -32.01
CA THR A 16 -12.84 -11.08 -32.64
C THR A 16 -14.08 -10.84 -33.51
N LEU A 17 -15.05 -10.04 -33.04
CA LEU A 17 -16.22 -9.65 -33.82
C LEU A 17 -15.84 -8.82 -35.05
N TRP A 18 -14.91 -7.87 -34.90
CA TRP A 18 -14.42 -7.07 -36.01
C TRP A 18 -13.77 -7.93 -37.10
N ALA A 19 -12.88 -8.85 -36.70
CA ALA A 19 -12.18 -9.73 -37.63
C ALA A 19 -13.14 -10.72 -38.31
N THR A 20 -14.03 -11.35 -37.53
CA THR A 20 -15.00 -12.31 -38.04
C THR A 20 -16.00 -11.64 -38.98
N GLY A 21 -16.50 -10.45 -38.60
CA GLY A 21 -17.44 -9.69 -39.40
C GLY A 21 -16.85 -9.29 -40.77
N ASN A 22 -15.64 -8.73 -40.78
CA ASN A 22 -15.01 -8.34 -42.05
C ASN A 22 -14.61 -9.54 -42.92
N THR A 23 -14.19 -10.66 -42.32
CA THR A 23 -13.85 -11.87 -43.09
C THR A 23 -15.08 -12.49 -43.73
N VAL A 24 -16.22 -12.54 -43.03
CA VAL A 24 -17.48 -13.05 -43.57
C VAL A 24 -18.01 -12.12 -44.66
N THR A 25 -18.05 -10.81 -44.46
CA THR A 25 -18.52 -9.88 -45.50
C THR A 25 -17.61 -9.88 -46.74
N LEU A 26 -16.30 -10.04 -46.54
CA LEU A 26 -15.35 -10.17 -47.64
C LEU A 26 -15.59 -11.45 -48.44
N ALA A 27 -15.88 -12.56 -47.75
CA ALA A 27 -16.14 -13.84 -48.39
C ALA A 27 -17.49 -13.90 -49.14
N VAL A 28 -18.51 -13.20 -48.64
CA VAL A 28 -19.87 -13.22 -49.22
C VAL A 28 -20.03 -12.17 -50.32
N ASP A 29 -19.62 -10.93 -50.06
CA ASP A 29 -19.91 -9.79 -50.94
C ASP A 29 -18.65 -9.12 -51.51
N GLY A 30 -17.45 -9.63 -51.20
CA GLY A 30 -16.18 -8.98 -51.58
C GLY A 30 -15.94 -7.63 -50.88
N GLY A 31 -16.79 -7.28 -49.91
CA GLY A 31 -16.84 -5.98 -49.26
C GLY A 31 -16.37 -5.98 -47.80
N GLN A 32 -16.40 -4.81 -47.18
CA GLN A 32 -16.07 -4.62 -45.77
C GLN A 32 -17.33 -4.20 -45.00
N LEU A 33 -17.34 -4.43 -43.68
CA LEU A 33 -18.39 -3.88 -42.82
C LEU A 33 -18.44 -2.35 -42.92
N PRO A 34 -19.62 -1.73 -42.71
CA PRO A 34 -19.75 -0.27 -42.73
C PRO A 34 -18.73 0.39 -41.82
N LEU A 35 -18.10 1.47 -42.30
CA LEU A 35 -17.00 2.16 -41.61
C LEU A 35 -17.32 2.44 -40.12
N LEU A 36 -18.55 2.90 -39.83
CA LEU A 36 -19.03 3.17 -38.48
C LEU A 36 -18.93 1.96 -37.54
N VAL A 37 -19.25 0.76 -38.02
CA VAL A 37 -19.19 -0.49 -37.24
C VAL A 37 -17.73 -0.86 -36.94
N ASN A 38 -16.86 -0.74 -37.94
CA ASN A 38 -15.43 -0.99 -37.77
C ASN A 38 -14.78 -0.01 -36.80
N LEU A 39 -15.14 1.28 -36.90
CA LEU A 39 -14.60 2.32 -36.04
C LEU A 39 -15.08 2.13 -34.59
N PHE A 40 -16.36 1.78 -34.40
CA PHE A 40 -16.91 1.47 -33.08
C PHE A 40 -16.20 0.28 -32.43
N ALA A 41 -15.98 -0.81 -33.17
CA ALA A 41 -15.28 -1.99 -32.67
C ALA A 41 -13.83 -1.69 -32.28
N LEU A 42 -13.12 -0.87 -33.07
CA LEU A 42 -11.75 -0.48 -32.77
C LEU A 42 -11.65 0.48 -31.57
N VAL A 43 -12.55 1.46 -31.47
CA VAL A 43 -12.57 2.41 -30.35
C VAL A 43 -12.92 1.69 -29.05
N THR A 44 -13.91 0.80 -29.07
CA THR A 44 -14.28 -0.02 -27.90
C THR A 44 -13.15 -0.95 -27.48
N ALA A 45 -12.48 -1.61 -28.43
CA ALA A 45 -11.30 -2.42 -28.12
C ALA A 45 -10.16 -1.58 -27.52
N GLY A 46 -9.84 -0.43 -28.13
CA GLY A 46 -8.78 0.46 -27.66
C GLY A 46 -9.05 1.02 -26.27
N THR A 47 -10.26 1.51 -26.02
CA THR A 47 -10.67 2.02 -24.70
C THR A 47 -10.64 0.94 -23.63
N ALA A 48 -11.05 -0.28 -23.96
CA ALA A 48 -11.00 -1.41 -23.04
C ALA A 48 -9.55 -1.81 -22.70
N VAL A 49 -8.63 -1.79 -23.66
CA VAL A 49 -7.19 -2.00 -23.39
C VAL A 49 -6.64 -0.94 -22.44
N VAL A 50 -6.96 0.34 -22.68
CA VAL A 50 -6.52 1.42 -21.79
C VAL A 50 -7.06 1.23 -20.37
N LEU A 51 -8.35 0.88 -20.23
CA LEU A 51 -8.96 0.59 -18.93
C LEU A 51 -8.27 -0.58 -18.21
N ALA A 52 -7.91 -1.64 -18.94
CA ALA A 52 -7.20 -2.78 -18.35
C ALA A 52 -5.82 -2.37 -17.80
N VAL A 53 -5.07 -1.54 -18.54
CA VAL A 53 -3.77 -1.03 -18.11
C VAL A 53 -3.89 -0.14 -16.89
N VAL A 54 -4.85 0.79 -16.89
CA VAL A 54 -5.11 1.69 -15.76
C VAL A 54 -5.50 0.89 -14.51
N ALA A 55 -6.36 -0.13 -14.67
CA ALA A 55 -6.77 -0.99 -13.56
C ALA A 55 -5.57 -1.76 -12.96
N GLU A 56 -4.69 -2.32 -13.79
CA GLU A 56 -3.47 -2.99 -13.33
C GLU A 56 -2.53 -2.04 -12.58
N LEU A 57 -2.34 -0.81 -13.10
CA LEU A 57 -1.49 0.18 -12.45
C LEU A 57 -2.06 0.61 -11.10
N HIS A 58 -3.37 0.84 -11.05
CA HIS A 58 -4.08 1.16 -9.82
C HIS A 58 -3.93 0.04 -8.77
N GLU A 59 -4.09 -1.22 -9.19
CA GLU A 59 -3.97 -2.35 -8.27
C GLU A 59 -2.54 -2.51 -7.74
N ARG A 60 -1.52 -2.31 -8.59
CA ARG A 60 -0.11 -2.32 -8.14
C ARG A 60 0.19 -1.18 -7.17
N LEU A 61 -0.30 0.02 -7.43
CA LEU A 61 -0.14 1.17 -6.56
C LEU A 61 -0.82 0.92 -5.22
N ASN A 62 -2.07 0.47 -5.24
CA ASN A 62 -2.83 0.16 -4.04
C ASN A 62 -2.15 -0.91 -3.18
N ASN A 63 -1.63 -1.97 -3.79
CA ASN A 63 -0.90 -3.02 -3.07
C ASN A 63 0.39 -2.49 -2.42
N ARG A 64 1.14 -1.61 -3.09
CA ARG A 64 2.33 -0.98 -2.51
C ARG A 64 1.99 -0.07 -1.35
N ILE A 65 0.94 0.75 -1.50
CA ILE A 65 0.47 1.63 -0.42
C ILE A 65 0.03 0.80 0.77
N SER A 66 -0.79 -0.24 0.54
CA SER A 66 -1.26 -1.15 1.59
C SER A 66 -0.10 -1.80 2.34
N ALA A 67 0.92 -2.29 1.62
CA ALA A 67 2.11 -2.90 2.24
C ALA A 67 2.91 -1.88 3.08
N LEU A 68 3.04 -0.64 2.60
CA LEU A 68 3.70 0.43 3.37
C LEU A 68 2.89 0.79 4.63
N THR A 69 1.57 0.87 4.51
CA THR A 69 0.68 1.13 5.65
C THR A 69 0.76 0.02 6.68
N GLU A 70 0.72 -1.24 6.24
CA GLU A 70 0.84 -2.40 7.13
C GLU A 70 2.21 -2.43 7.84
N PHE A 71 3.28 -2.10 7.12
CA PHE A 71 4.61 -1.97 7.72
C PHE A 71 4.68 -0.83 8.74
N LEU A 72 4.09 0.34 8.44
CA LEU A 72 4.02 1.48 9.35
C LEU A 72 3.22 1.14 10.62
N VAL A 73 2.07 0.48 10.46
CA VAL A 73 1.24 0.03 11.59
C VAL A 73 2.03 -0.95 12.45
N ALA A 74 2.66 -1.97 11.84
CA ALA A 74 3.46 -2.94 12.58
C ALA A 74 4.61 -2.27 13.36
N ARG A 75 5.31 -1.32 12.75
CA ARG A 75 6.39 -0.58 13.42
C ARG A 75 5.89 0.34 14.53
N LEU A 76 4.73 0.96 14.35
CA LEU A 76 4.13 1.79 15.39
C LEU A 76 3.73 0.93 16.60
N THR A 77 3.09 -0.21 16.36
CA THR A 77 2.71 -1.17 17.41
C THR A 77 3.94 -1.73 18.13
N GLU A 78 5.04 -1.97 17.43
CA GLU A 78 6.29 -2.42 18.04
C GLU A 78 6.90 -1.36 18.98
N ILE A 79 6.89 -0.08 18.57
CA ILE A 79 7.35 1.04 19.40
C ILE A 79 6.44 1.23 20.61
N GLU A 80 5.12 1.13 20.43
CA GLU A 80 4.13 1.22 21.51
C GLU A 80 4.38 0.14 22.57
N ASN A 81 4.58 -1.12 22.15
CA ASN A 81 4.88 -2.22 23.05
C ASN A 81 6.21 -2.02 23.81
N HIS A 82 7.27 -1.60 23.12
CA HIS A 82 8.57 -1.31 23.77
C HIS A 82 8.50 -0.13 24.76
N THR A 83 7.68 0.88 24.47
CA THR A 83 7.52 2.05 25.34
C THR A 83 6.62 1.73 26.53
N GLY A 84 5.58 0.92 26.33
CA GLY A 84 4.73 0.37 27.40
C GLY A 84 5.53 -0.46 28.40
N ASP A 85 6.45 -1.30 27.93
CA ASP A 85 7.36 -2.09 28.77
C ASP A 85 8.32 -1.22 29.60
N ARG A 86 8.89 -0.16 28.98
CA ARG A 86 9.71 0.82 29.73
C ARG A 86 8.91 1.61 30.77
N ASN A 87 7.69 2.02 30.47
CA ASN A 87 6.87 2.77 31.43
C ASN A 87 6.33 1.89 32.55
N THR A 88 6.02 0.63 32.29
CA THR A 88 5.63 -0.33 33.35
C THR A 88 6.78 -0.58 34.30
N GLY A 89 8.01 -0.80 33.81
CA GLY A 89 9.21 -0.90 34.66
C GLY A 89 9.54 0.39 35.42
N PHE A 90 9.27 1.57 34.85
CA PHE A 90 9.46 2.86 35.53
C PHE A 90 8.43 3.10 36.63
N VAL A 91 7.15 2.80 36.37
CA VAL A 91 6.06 2.92 37.36
C VAL A 91 6.23 1.90 38.47
N GLU A 92 6.58 0.66 38.13
CA GLU A 92 6.85 -0.40 39.12
C GLU A 92 8.07 -0.04 39.97
N GLY A 93 9.13 0.51 39.38
CA GLY A 93 10.28 1.06 40.11
C GLY A 93 9.95 2.28 40.98
N TYR A 94 9.06 3.17 40.55
CA TYR A 94 8.65 4.35 41.31
C TYR A 94 7.74 3.98 42.51
N LEU A 95 6.86 3.00 42.32
CA LEU A 95 5.98 2.46 43.36
C LEU A 95 6.74 1.57 44.35
N LEU A 96 7.67 0.72 43.89
CA LEU A 96 8.57 -0.06 44.77
C LEU A 96 9.53 0.84 45.54
N SER A 97 10.01 1.93 44.93
CA SER A 97 10.86 2.94 45.60
C SER A 97 10.11 3.75 46.66
N HIS A 98 8.78 3.89 46.56
CA HIS A 98 7.97 4.50 47.62
C HIS A 98 7.66 3.55 48.79
N GLY A 99 7.86 2.23 48.63
CA GLY A 99 7.69 1.24 49.70
C GLY A 99 8.96 0.97 50.51
N GLN A 100 10.14 1.32 49.98
CA GLN A 100 11.42 1.20 50.67
C GLN A 100 11.94 2.61 50.94
N GLU A 101 11.79 3.07 52.19
CA GLU A 101 12.33 4.33 52.70
C GLU A 101 13.60 4.73 51.97
N ALA A 102 13.56 5.90 51.31
CA ALA A 102 14.72 6.55 50.76
C ALA A 102 15.77 6.65 51.87
N ALA A 103 16.73 5.72 51.86
CA ALA A 103 17.94 5.81 52.64
C ALA A 103 18.67 7.04 52.15
N VAL A 104 18.39 8.18 52.79
CA VAL A 104 19.05 9.46 52.57
C VAL A 104 20.52 9.21 52.86
N VAL A 105 21.32 9.01 51.81
CA VAL A 105 22.76 9.05 51.92
C VAL A 105 23.12 10.52 52.11
N PRO A 106 23.64 10.93 53.29
CA PRO A 106 24.07 12.30 53.47
C PRO A 106 25.25 12.54 52.54
N PHE A 107 25.09 13.46 51.59
CA PHE A 107 26.20 13.99 50.82
C PHE A 107 27.18 14.65 51.79
N GLY A 108 28.21 13.91 52.18
CA GLY A 108 29.34 14.41 52.95
C GLY A 108 29.96 15.59 52.22
N ARG A 109 29.75 16.77 52.79
CA ARG A 109 30.35 18.05 52.40
C ARG A 109 31.87 17.87 52.33
N ARG A 110 32.42 17.72 51.13
CA ARG A 110 33.88 17.74 50.90
C ARG A 110 34.40 19.11 51.33
N GLY A 111 35.05 19.14 52.49
CA GLY A 111 35.60 20.32 53.12
C GLY A 111 36.57 21.04 52.19
N ARG A 112 36.36 22.35 52.07
CA ARG A 112 37.29 23.31 51.48
C ARG A 112 38.28 23.69 52.57
N GLY A 113 39.58 23.52 52.33
CA GLY A 113 40.65 24.22 53.07
C GLY A 113 41.72 23.32 53.69
N ALA A 114 42.83 23.14 52.97
CA ALA A 114 44.17 23.27 53.51
C ALA A 114 45.15 23.44 52.33
N ALA A 115 45.56 24.69 52.11
CA ALA A 115 46.85 24.97 51.53
C ALA A 115 47.91 24.53 52.56
N GLU A 116 49.00 23.88 52.14
CA GLU A 116 50.36 24.19 52.58
C GLU A 116 51.38 23.17 52.02
N ARG A 117 52.31 23.73 51.24
CA ARG A 117 53.69 23.30 50.94
C ARG A 117 53.93 22.16 49.95
#